data_AF-A0A534QVH2-F1
#
_entry.id   AF-A0A534QVH2-F1
#
_cell.length_a   1.000
_cell.length_b   1.000
_cell.length_c   1.000
_cell.angle_alpha   90.00
_cell.angle_beta   90.00
_cell.angle_gamma   90.00
#
_symmetry.space_group_name_H-M   'P 1'
#
loop_
_entity.id
_entity.type
_entity.pdbx_description
1 polymer ?
#
loop_
_entity_poly.entity_id
_entity_poly.type
_entity_poly.pdbx_seq_one_letter_code
_entity_poly.pdbx_strand_id
1 'polypeptide(L)'
;MSELADLLRLQAGWCDRLGSPLYARLLEHAASDVVAGGPVRELLRGHESDTPGSALALRLMGSMHRLVLEEKVPELGRYYPSVGGRADAEAAWPVFRTAVERHARALGVLLERPVQTNEVGRSSALLGGFLLVARTGLPLRLLEVGASAGLNLRWDLYRYECRGTAWGDPDSPVRLVEAFEGRLPPLDVPVR
;
A
#
# COMPACT_ATOMS: atom_id res chain seq x y z
N MET A 1 1.82 -14.61 -23.16
CA MET A 1 1.86 -13.42 -22.29
C MET A 1 2.76 -13.74 -21.11
N SER A 2 3.50 -12.78 -20.55
CA SER A 2 4.48 -13.05 -19.49
C SER A 2 3.78 -13.12 -18.13
N GLU A 3 3.92 -14.23 -17.40
CA GLU A 3 3.34 -14.41 -16.04
C GLU A 3 3.74 -13.28 -15.08
N LEU A 4 4.97 -12.77 -15.18
CA LEU A 4 5.45 -11.61 -14.42
C LEU A 4 4.63 -10.34 -14.72
N ALA A 5 4.33 -10.06 -15.99
CA ALA A 5 3.53 -8.91 -16.35
C ALA A 5 2.10 -9.02 -15.80
N ASP A 6 1.53 -10.23 -15.76
CA ASP A 6 0.20 -10.47 -15.23
C ASP A 6 0.15 -10.28 -13.70
N LEU A 7 1.20 -10.68 -12.96
CA LEU A 7 1.34 -10.39 -11.53
C LEU A 7 1.40 -8.88 -11.25
N LEU A 8 2.14 -8.12 -12.07
CA LEU A 8 2.24 -6.67 -11.94
C LEU A 8 0.90 -5.99 -12.21
N ARG A 9 0.17 -6.39 -13.27
CA ARG A 9 -1.17 -5.86 -13.58
C ARG A 9 -2.20 -6.21 -12.51
N LEU A 10 -2.15 -7.42 -11.99
CA LEU A 10 -3.03 -7.84 -10.89
C LEU A 10 -2.85 -6.91 -9.69
N GLN A 11 -1.60 -6.64 -9.30
CA GLN A 11 -1.32 -5.71 -8.20
C GLN A 11 -1.70 -4.27 -8.55
N ALA A 12 -1.51 -3.83 -9.81
CA ALA A 12 -1.92 -2.50 -10.27
C ALA A 12 -3.43 -2.28 -10.04
N GLY A 13 -4.26 -3.26 -10.39
CA GLY A 13 -5.71 -3.20 -10.17
C GLY A 13 -6.12 -3.19 -8.69
N TRP A 14 -5.33 -3.79 -7.79
CA TRP A 14 -5.54 -3.64 -6.35
C TRP A 14 -5.11 -2.26 -5.85
N CYS A 15 -3.99 -1.74 -6.31
CA CYS A 15 -3.55 -0.39 -5.97
C CYS A 15 -4.56 0.67 -6.41
N ASP A 16 -5.14 0.55 -7.60
CA ASP A 16 -6.17 1.46 -8.10
C ASP A 16 -7.43 1.44 -7.22
N ARG A 17 -7.97 0.23 -6.96
CA ARG A 17 -9.15 0.05 -6.10
C ARG A 17 -8.95 0.54 -4.66
N LEU A 18 -7.72 0.45 -4.14
CA LEU A 18 -7.38 0.88 -2.78
C LEU A 18 -6.86 2.33 -2.71
N GLY A 19 -6.98 3.11 -3.79
CA GLY A 19 -6.66 4.54 -3.77
C GLY A 19 -5.17 4.87 -3.81
N SER A 20 -4.35 4.02 -4.44
CA SER A 20 -2.92 4.24 -4.68
C SER A 20 -2.63 4.45 -6.19
N PRO A 21 -3.04 5.60 -6.77
CA PRO A 21 -2.96 5.84 -8.22
C PRO A 21 -1.51 5.81 -8.74
N LEU A 22 -0.54 6.31 -7.96
CA LEU A 22 0.87 6.26 -8.34
C LEU A 22 1.35 4.83 -8.55
N TYR A 23 1.08 3.93 -7.60
CA TYR A 23 1.53 2.54 -7.71
C TYR A 23 0.77 1.80 -8.79
N ALA A 24 -0.53 2.07 -8.96
CA ALA A 24 -1.31 1.50 -10.06
C ALA A 24 -0.68 1.82 -11.42
N ARG A 25 -0.34 3.10 -11.67
CA ARG A 25 0.29 3.52 -12.93
C ARG A 25 1.68 2.96 -13.13
N LEU A 26 2.54 3.05 -12.11
CA LEU A 26 3.89 2.51 -12.21
C LEU A 26 3.90 1.00 -12.47
N LEU A 27 2.99 0.25 -11.86
CA LEU A 27 2.88 -1.20 -12.07
C LEU A 27 2.33 -1.56 -13.46
N GLU A 28 1.37 -0.81 -14.00
CA GLU A 28 0.85 -1.05 -15.36
C GLU A 28 1.93 -0.79 -16.41
N HIS A 29 2.70 0.29 -16.25
CA HIS A 29 3.83 0.56 -17.12
C HIS A 29 4.98 -0.44 -16.93
N ALA A 30 5.27 -0.86 -15.70
CA ALA A 30 6.23 -1.91 -15.41
C ALA A 30 5.85 -3.24 -16.08
N ALA A 31 4.56 -3.61 -16.08
CA ALA A 31 4.07 -4.78 -16.80
C ALA A 31 4.32 -4.67 -18.32
N SER A 32 4.06 -3.49 -18.89
CA SER A 32 4.32 -3.21 -20.31
C SER A 32 5.82 -3.27 -20.63
N ASP A 33 6.67 -2.76 -19.73
CA ASP A 33 8.13 -2.81 -19.84
C ASP A 33 8.66 -4.26 -19.77
N VAL A 34 8.08 -5.09 -18.90
CA VAL A 34 8.38 -6.53 -18.81
C VAL A 34 8.11 -7.24 -20.14
N VAL A 35 6.98 -6.95 -20.77
CA VAL A 35 6.62 -7.50 -22.09
C VAL A 35 7.57 -7.01 -23.18
N ALA A 36 7.97 -5.74 -23.13
CA ALA A 36 8.88 -5.13 -24.09
C ALA A 36 10.35 -5.54 -23.90
N GLY A 37 10.69 -6.27 -22.83
CA GLY A 37 12.07 -6.64 -22.52
C GLY A 37 12.92 -5.47 -21.99
N GLY A 38 12.29 -4.50 -21.34
CA GLY A 38 12.94 -3.31 -20.80
C GLY A 38 13.67 -3.51 -19.47
N PRO A 39 14.11 -2.43 -18.82
CA PRO A 39 14.88 -2.48 -17.58
C PRO A 39 14.18 -3.19 -16.42
N VAL A 40 12.86 -3.10 -16.33
CA VAL A 40 12.10 -3.84 -15.30
C VAL A 40 12.15 -5.33 -15.59
N ARG A 41 12.11 -5.76 -16.87
CA ARG A 41 12.31 -7.17 -17.22
C ARG A 41 13.66 -7.67 -16.72
N GLU A 42 14.72 -6.91 -16.97
CA GLU A 42 16.07 -7.29 -16.57
C GLU A 42 16.20 -7.35 -15.04
N LEU A 43 15.68 -6.35 -14.34
CA LEU A 43 15.69 -6.32 -12.88
C LEU A 43 14.97 -7.52 -12.25
N LEU A 44 13.87 -7.97 -12.88
CA LEU A 44 13.06 -9.08 -12.37
C LEU A 44 13.51 -10.47 -12.86
N ARG A 45 14.65 -10.56 -13.56
CA ARG A 45 15.22 -11.85 -13.97
C ARG A 45 15.51 -12.71 -12.73
N GLY A 46 15.08 -13.97 -12.76
CA GLY A 46 15.19 -14.91 -11.65
C GLY A 46 13.93 -14.98 -10.77
N HIS A 47 12.98 -14.07 -10.96
CA HIS A 47 11.69 -14.07 -10.26
C HIS A 47 10.56 -14.69 -11.09
N GLU A 48 10.84 -15.35 -12.21
CA GLU A 48 9.82 -15.91 -13.09
C GLU A 48 8.92 -16.95 -12.40
N SER A 49 9.41 -17.62 -11.35
CA SER A 49 8.65 -18.59 -10.55
C SER A 49 7.92 -17.99 -9.35
N ASP A 50 7.99 -16.67 -9.15
CA ASP A 50 7.34 -16.03 -8.01
C ASP A 50 5.81 -16.14 -8.12
N THR A 51 5.18 -16.47 -7.00
CA THR A 51 3.72 -16.55 -6.90
C THR A 51 3.13 -15.20 -6.45
N PRO A 52 1.81 -14.97 -6.59
CA PRO A 52 1.17 -13.78 -6.03
C PRO A 52 1.49 -13.56 -4.54
N GLY A 53 1.60 -14.64 -3.75
CA GLY A 53 1.92 -14.59 -2.32
C GLY A 53 3.34 -14.10 -1.99
N SER A 54 4.26 -14.14 -2.96
CA SER A 54 5.60 -13.55 -2.82
C SER A 54 5.56 -12.02 -2.78
N ALA A 55 4.44 -11.41 -3.19
CA ALA A 55 4.25 -9.97 -3.27
C ALA A 55 5.34 -9.24 -4.08
N LEU A 56 5.86 -9.85 -5.16
CA LEU A 56 6.94 -9.29 -5.99
C LEU A 56 6.67 -7.86 -6.45
N ALA A 57 5.45 -7.58 -6.91
CA ALA A 57 5.03 -6.24 -7.32
C ALA A 57 5.17 -5.21 -6.19
N LEU A 58 4.77 -5.57 -4.96
CA LEU A 58 4.92 -4.71 -3.79
C LEU A 58 6.37 -4.63 -3.30
N ARG A 59 7.17 -5.69 -3.47
CA ARG A 59 8.62 -5.65 -3.21
C ARG A 59 9.30 -4.64 -4.14
N LEU A 60 8.94 -4.62 -5.43
CA LEU A 60 9.45 -3.62 -6.38
C LEU A 60 9.07 -2.20 -5.97
N MET A 61 7.79 -1.95 -5.68
CA MET A 61 7.31 -0.62 -5.26
C MET A 61 7.95 -0.18 -3.93
N GLY A 62 8.01 -1.06 -2.94
CA GLY A 62 8.64 -0.80 -1.64
C GLY A 62 10.15 -0.55 -1.75
N SER A 63 10.83 -1.27 -2.65
CA SER A 63 12.25 -1.06 -2.91
C SER A 63 12.52 0.32 -3.51
N MET A 64 11.74 0.73 -4.51
CA MET A 64 11.86 2.08 -5.08
C MET A 64 11.51 3.15 -4.05
N HIS A 65 10.41 2.97 -3.31
CA HIS A 65 9.98 3.93 -2.29
C HIS A 65 11.03 4.10 -1.20
N ARG A 66 11.71 3.02 -0.81
CA ARG A 66 12.86 3.10 0.09
C ARG A 66 13.97 4.01 -0.47
N LEU A 67 14.31 3.89 -1.76
CA LEU A 67 15.32 4.78 -2.36
C LEU A 67 14.85 6.24 -2.39
N VAL A 68 13.55 6.50 -2.56
CA VAL A 68 12.96 7.84 -2.47
C VAL A 68 13.07 8.39 -1.04
N LEU A 69 12.73 7.59 -0.03
CA LEU A 69 12.83 7.97 1.39
C LEU A 69 14.30 8.19 1.84
N GLU A 70 15.24 7.46 1.24
CA GLU A 70 16.68 7.64 1.45
C GLU A 70 17.26 8.79 0.59
N GLU A 71 16.42 9.58 -0.09
CA GLU A 71 16.80 10.70 -0.97
C GLU A 71 17.80 10.33 -2.08
N LYS A 72 17.84 9.05 -2.48
CA LYS A 72 18.73 8.54 -3.54
C LYS A 72 18.20 8.77 -4.95
N VAL A 73 16.89 8.98 -5.07
CA VAL A 73 16.19 9.26 -6.33
C VAL A 73 15.28 10.49 -6.13
N PRO A 74 15.85 11.67 -5.81
CA PRO A 74 15.07 12.87 -5.51
C PRO A 74 14.18 13.31 -6.67
N GLU A 75 14.57 13.00 -7.91
CA GLU A 75 13.78 13.24 -9.11
C GLU A 75 12.41 12.55 -9.10
N LEU A 76 12.30 11.42 -8.39
CA LEU A 76 11.06 10.67 -8.24
C LEU A 76 10.25 11.12 -7.01
N GLY A 77 10.89 11.75 -6.02
CA GLY A 77 10.26 12.24 -4.79
C GLY A 77 9.08 13.19 -5.04
N ARG A 78 9.13 14.01 -6.10
CA ARG A 78 8.05 14.93 -6.48
C ARG A 78 6.70 14.25 -6.77
N TYR A 79 6.70 12.95 -7.05
CA TYR A 79 5.50 12.14 -7.32
C TYR A 79 5.00 11.39 -6.09
N TYR A 80 5.79 11.26 -5.02
CA TYR A 80 5.47 10.48 -3.83
C TYR A 80 4.86 11.35 -2.72
N PRO A 81 3.56 11.22 -2.39
CA PRO A 81 2.92 12.03 -1.35
C PRO A 81 3.55 11.88 0.03
N SER A 82 4.11 10.72 0.32
CA SER A 82 4.78 10.40 1.59
C SER A 82 6.04 11.23 1.87
N VAL A 83 6.60 11.87 0.85
CA VAL A 83 7.72 12.83 0.98
C VAL A 83 7.32 14.23 0.49
N GLY A 84 6.02 14.53 0.46
CA GLY A 84 5.48 15.84 0.08
C GLY A 84 5.27 16.04 -1.43
N GLY A 85 5.49 15.00 -2.25
CA GLY A 85 5.24 15.03 -3.69
C GLY A 85 3.76 15.22 -4.04
N ARG A 86 3.50 15.95 -5.12
CA ARG A 86 2.14 16.27 -5.63
C ARG A 86 2.04 16.23 -7.16
N ALA A 87 3.12 15.85 -7.85
CA ALA A 87 3.14 15.79 -9.29
C ALA A 87 2.26 14.63 -9.81
N ASP A 88 1.80 14.76 -11.05
CA ASP A 88 0.93 13.79 -11.70
C ASP A 88 1.60 12.40 -11.82
N ALA A 89 0.89 11.37 -11.38
CA ALA A 89 1.33 9.99 -11.43
C ALA A 89 1.64 9.50 -12.85
N GLU A 90 0.93 10.00 -13.88
CA GLU A 90 1.21 9.64 -15.29
C GLU A 90 2.64 9.97 -15.71
N ALA A 91 3.16 11.10 -15.22
CA ALA A 91 4.47 11.60 -15.59
C ALA A 91 5.61 10.91 -14.81
N ALA A 92 5.30 10.01 -13.87
CA ALA A 92 6.31 9.36 -13.03
C ALA A 92 7.08 8.25 -13.77
N TRP A 93 6.46 7.61 -14.77
CA TRP A 93 7.02 6.41 -15.41
C TRP A 93 8.42 6.59 -16.02
N PRO A 94 8.69 7.61 -16.85
CA PRO A 94 10.03 7.79 -17.43
C PRO A 94 11.11 7.92 -16.35
N VAL A 95 10.81 8.65 -15.28
CA VAL A 95 11.72 8.85 -14.14
C VAL A 95 11.93 7.55 -13.37
N PHE A 96 10.86 6.81 -13.12
CA PHE A 96 10.92 5.50 -12.45
C PHE A 96 11.76 4.50 -13.26
N ARG A 97 11.54 4.41 -14.58
CA ARG A 97 12.27 3.50 -15.47
C ARG A 97 13.77 3.81 -15.48
N THR A 98 14.14 5.08 -15.59
CA THR A 98 15.56 5.51 -15.50
C THR A 98 16.15 5.18 -14.12
N ALA A 99 15.38 5.36 -13.03
CA ALA A 99 15.83 4.98 -11.70
C ALA A 99 16.04 3.47 -11.56
N VAL A 100 15.22 2.64 -12.20
CA VAL A 100 15.42 1.18 -12.26
C VAL A 100 16.75 0.84 -12.91
N GLU A 101 17.07 1.42 -14.07
CA GLU A 101 18.36 1.21 -14.76
C GLU A 101 19.54 1.64 -13.88
N ARG A 102 19.48 2.86 -13.32
CA ARG A 102 20.57 3.47 -12.55
C ARG A 102 20.83 2.75 -11.22
N HIS A 103 19.77 2.23 -10.59
CA HIS A 103 19.83 1.62 -9.25
C HIS A 103 19.59 0.11 -9.26
N ALA A 104 19.69 -0.56 -10.41
CA ALA A 104 19.37 -1.98 -10.59
C ALA A 104 20.02 -2.88 -9.52
N ARG A 105 21.31 -2.67 -9.22
CA ARG A 105 22.01 -3.45 -8.18
C ARG A 105 21.39 -3.28 -6.78
N ALA A 106 21.07 -2.04 -6.40
CA ALA A 106 20.47 -1.76 -5.09
C ALA A 106 19.04 -2.30 -5.00
N LEU A 107 18.27 -2.14 -6.07
CA LEU A 107 16.91 -2.67 -6.17
C LEU A 107 16.90 -4.20 -6.13
N GLY A 108 17.81 -4.88 -6.83
CA GLY A 108 17.93 -6.34 -6.79
C GLY A 108 18.15 -6.87 -5.37
N VAL A 109 19.04 -6.24 -4.59
CA VAL A 109 19.25 -6.61 -3.18
C VAL A 109 18.00 -6.38 -2.32
N LEU A 110 17.21 -5.34 -2.60
CA LEU A 110 15.98 -5.05 -1.87
C LEU A 110 14.82 -5.96 -2.26
N LEU A 111 14.77 -6.43 -3.51
CA LEU A 111 13.76 -7.38 -4.00
C LEU A 111 13.84 -8.75 -3.30
N GLU A 112 15.01 -9.13 -2.78
CA GLU A 112 15.15 -10.35 -1.97
C GLU A 112 14.52 -10.22 -0.57
N ARG A 113 14.14 -9.00 -0.15
CA ARG A 113 13.54 -8.78 1.16
C ARG A 113 12.02 -8.94 1.09
N PRO A 114 11.41 -9.72 1.99
CA PRO A 114 9.96 -9.79 2.06
C PRO A 114 9.37 -8.44 2.46
N VAL A 115 8.17 -8.15 1.99
CA VAL A 115 7.34 -7.06 2.51
C VAL A 115 6.36 -7.59 3.56
N GLN A 116 5.96 -6.71 4.47
CA GLN A 116 4.85 -6.96 5.39
C GLN A 116 3.74 -5.96 5.08
N THR A 117 2.52 -6.46 4.91
CA THR A 117 1.38 -5.65 4.47
C THR A 117 0.63 -5.04 5.66
N ASN A 118 1.12 -3.91 6.18
CA ASN A 118 0.39 -3.11 7.18
C ASN A 118 -0.68 -2.22 6.51
N GLU A 119 -1.60 -2.84 5.77
CA GLU A 119 -2.73 -2.15 5.16
C GLU A 119 -3.67 -1.63 6.27
N VAL A 120 -3.84 -0.31 6.34
CA VAL A 120 -4.55 0.42 7.40
C VAL A 120 -6.07 0.35 7.22
N GLY A 121 -6.56 0.26 5.99
CA GLY A 121 -7.99 0.09 5.68
C GLY A 121 -8.61 -1.15 6.32
N ARG A 122 -7.83 -2.20 6.61
CA ARG A 122 -8.25 -3.37 7.42
C ARG A 122 -8.80 -2.97 8.78
N SER A 123 -8.37 -1.84 9.35
CA SER A 123 -8.90 -1.31 10.60
C SER A 123 -10.40 -1.00 10.52
N SER A 124 -10.97 -0.71 9.34
CA SER A 124 -12.42 -0.50 9.18
C SER A 124 -13.22 -1.75 9.54
N ALA A 125 -12.78 -2.93 9.12
CA ALA A 125 -13.42 -4.19 9.48
C ALA A 125 -13.26 -4.49 10.98
N LEU A 126 -12.08 -4.19 11.54
CA LEU A 126 -11.80 -4.38 12.97
C LEU A 126 -12.69 -3.48 13.84
N LEU A 127 -12.80 -2.20 13.51
CA LEU A 127 -13.66 -1.25 14.23
C LEU A 127 -15.10 -1.77 14.34
N GLY A 128 -15.65 -2.29 13.23
CA GLY A 128 -17.01 -2.83 13.23
C GLY A 128 -17.22 -3.93 14.28
N GLY A 129 -16.27 -4.87 14.40
CA GLY A 129 -16.30 -5.91 15.42
C GLY A 129 -16.07 -5.38 16.84
N PHE A 130 -15.12 -4.46 17.00
CA PHE A 130 -14.77 -3.88 18.30
C PHE A 130 -15.91 -3.06 18.90
N LEU A 131 -16.65 -2.30 18.10
CA LEU A 131 -17.81 -1.55 18.57
C LEU A 131 -18.97 -2.49 19.00
N LEU A 132 -19.09 -3.67 18.41
CA LEU A 132 -20.04 -4.68 18.88
C LEU A 132 -19.61 -5.27 20.23
N VAL A 133 -18.31 -5.53 20.42
CA VAL A 133 -17.78 -5.99 21.72
C VAL A 133 -17.92 -4.92 22.79
N ALA A 134 -17.68 -3.65 22.46
CA ALA A 134 -17.77 -2.54 23.40
C ALA A 134 -19.18 -2.40 24.02
N ARG A 135 -20.25 -2.83 23.33
CA ARG A 135 -21.61 -2.89 23.88
C ARG A 135 -21.77 -3.82 25.08
N THR A 136 -20.86 -4.77 25.27
CA THR A 136 -20.87 -5.67 26.44
C THR A 136 -20.42 -4.96 27.71
N GLY A 137 -19.76 -3.80 27.61
CA GLY A 137 -19.16 -3.10 28.75
C GLY A 137 -17.91 -3.77 29.32
N LEU A 138 -17.41 -4.85 28.71
CA LEU A 138 -16.19 -5.53 29.11
C LEU A 138 -14.95 -4.90 28.44
N PRO A 139 -13.76 -4.97 29.07
CA PRO A 139 -12.52 -4.52 28.45
C PRO A 139 -12.21 -5.27 27.16
N LEU A 140 -11.80 -4.54 26.12
CA LEU A 140 -11.27 -5.13 24.88
C LEU A 140 -9.75 -5.18 24.96
N ARG A 141 -9.16 -6.37 24.77
CA ARG A 141 -7.71 -6.55 24.62
C ARG A 141 -7.40 -7.07 23.22
N LEU A 142 -6.59 -6.33 22.48
CA LEU A 142 -6.14 -6.72 21.15
C LEU A 142 -4.75 -7.37 21.22
N LEU A 143 -4.60 -8.51 20.55
CA LEU A 143 -3.32 -9.19 20.34
C LEU A 143 -3.20 -9.53 18.84
N GLU A 144 -2.28 -8.86 18.15
CA GLU A 144 -1.99 -9.11 16.73
C GLU A 144 -0.65 -9.83 16.59
N VAL A 145 -0.68 -11.06 16.06
CA VAL A 145 0.53 -11.84 15.79
C VAL A 145 1.16 -11.31 14.50
N GLY A 146 2.42 -10.90 14.56
CA GLY A 146 3.12 -10.35 13.39
C GLY A 146 2.72 -8.91 13.04
N ALA A 147 2.36 -8.10 14.04
CA ALA A 147 1.86 -6.74 13.85
C ALA A 147 2.80 -5.76 13.10
N SER A 148 4.07 -6.14 12.89
CA SER A 148 5.07 -5.33 12.19
C SER A 148 5.17 -3.91 12.80
N ALA A 149 4.83 -2.85 12.06
CA ALA A 149 4.83 -1.47 12.57
C ALA A 149 3.64 -1.16 13.52
N GLY A 150 2.74 -2.13 13.73
CA GLY A 150 1.60 -2.03 14.64
C GLY A 150 0.50 -1.10 14.16
N LEU A 151 0.38 -0.84 12.86
CA LEU A 151 -0.61 0.14 12.37
C LEU A 151 -2.05 -0.27 12.69
N ASN A 152 -2.42 -1.55 12.51
CA ASN A 152 -3.78 -2.01 12.86
C ASN A 152 -4.01 -2.13 14.38
N LEU A 153 -2.96 -2.12 15.21
CA LEU A 153 -3.09 -1.99 16.66
C LEU A 153 -3.49 -0.56 17.08
N ARG A 154 -3.37 0.42 16.18
CA ARG A 154 -3.69 1.84 16.41
C ARG A 154 -5.03 2.25 15.79
N TRP A 155 -5.90 1.27 15.56
CA TRP A 155 -7.21 1.45 14.93
C TRP A 155 -8.05 2.55 15.60
N ASP A 156 -7.91 2.74 16.91
CA ASP A 156 -8.64 3.73 17.73
C ASP A 156 -8.11 5.17 17.54
N LEU A 157 -6.96 5.35 16.89
CA LEU A 157 -6.39 6.66 16.58
C LEU A 157 -6.75 7.15 15.17
N TYR A 158 -7.53 6.38 14.42
CA TYR A 158 -7.93 6.72 13.06
C TYR A 158 -9.35 7.30 13.02
N ARG A 159 -9.61 8.05 11.95
CA ARG A 159 -10.92 8.61 11.66
C ARG A 159 -11.61 7.77 10.60
N TYR A 160 -12.81 7.31 10.88
CA TYR A 160 -13.61 6.46 9.99
C TYR A 160 -14.84 7.23 9.55
N GLU A 161 -15.06 7.35 8.25
CA GLU A 161 -16.13 8.17 7.68
C GLU A 161 -16.92 7.35 6.67
N CYS A 162 -18.25 7.44 6.76
CA CYS A 162 -19.13 6.78 5.79
C CYS A 162 -20.52 7.44 5.82
N ARG A 163 -21.05 7.79 4.64
CA ARG A 163 -22.44 8.27 4.47
C ARG A 163 -22.85 9.40 5.43
N GLY A 164 -21.97 10.39 5.63
CA GLY A 164 -22.19 11.56 6.49
C GLY A 164 -22.04 11.29 8.00
N THR A 165 -21.68 10.08 8.40
CA THR A 165 -21.37 9.72 9.78
C THR A 165 -19.88 9.48 9.95
N ALA A 166 -19.39 9.59 11.18
CA ALA A 166 -18.00 9.31 11.48
C ALA A 166 -17.78 8.76 12.90
N TRP A 167 -16.67 8.04 13.07
CA TRP A 167 -16.16 7.60 14.36
C TRP A 167 -14.65 7.91 14.46
N GLY A 168 -14.19 8.21 15.67
CA GLY A 168 -12.80 8.58 15.94
C GLY A 168 -12.53 10.09 15.86
N ASP A 169 -11.30 10.45 16.21
CA ASP A 169 -10.85 11.83 16.35
C ASP A 169 -11.00 12.62 15.02
N PRO A 170 -11.75 13.73 14.97
CA PRO A 170 -11.83 14.58 13.77
C PRO A 170 -10.48 15.16 13.32
N ASP A 171 -9.51 15.28 14.22
CA ASP A 171 -8.18 15.80 13.93
C ASP A 171 -7.18 14.70 13.52
N SER A 172 -7.62 13.43 13.42
CA SER A 172 -6.75 12.35 13.01
C SER A 172 -6.22 12.57 11.58
N PRO A 173 -4.90 12.49 11.36
CA PRO A 173 -4.31 12.64 10.03
C PRO A 173 -4.60 11.42 9.13
N VAL A 174 -5.08 10.31 9.71
CA VAL A 174 -5.43 9.08 8.98
C VAL A 174 -6.94 8.99 8.91
N ARG A 175 -7.48 9.23 7.72
CA ARG A 175 -8.92 9.24 7.43
C ARG A 175 -9.27 8.09 6.47
N LEU A 176 -10.09 7.17 6.94
CA LEU A 176 -10.65 6.07 6.17
C LEU A 176 -12.04 6.46 5.70
N VAL A 177 -12.12 6.93 4.45
CA VAL A 177 -13.35 7.42 3.81
C VAL A 177 -14.10 6.29 3.14
N GLU A 178 -15.43 6.31 3.21
CA GLU A 178 -16.32 5.21 2.81
C GLU A 178 -15.89 3.87 3.43
N ALA A 179 -15.59 3.91 4.73
CA ALA A 179 -15.04 2.77 5.48
C ALA A 179 -15.92 1.50 5.48
N PHE A 180 -17.20 1.60 5.12
CA PHE A 180 -18.17 0.50 5.19
C PHE A 180 -19.03 0.41 3.93
N GLU A 181 -19.08 -0.76 3.30
CA GLU A 181 -19.93 -1.00 2.13
C GLU A 181 -21.38 -1.38 2.50
N GLY A 182 -21.62 -1.82 3.75
CA GLY A 182 -22.90 -2.39 4.20
C GLY A 182 -23.60 -1.60 5.31
N ARG A 183 -24.18 -2.33 6.27
CA ARG A 183 -24.77 -1.74 7.48
C ARG A 183 -23.67 -1.10 8.33
N LEU A 184 -23.91 0.12 8.79
CA LEU A 184 -22.98 0.80 9.70
C LEU A 184 -22.90 0.06 11.05
N PRO A 185 -21.70 -0.08 11.63
CA PRO A 185 -21.56 -0.54 13.00
C PRO A 185 -22.10 0.52 13.97
N PRO A 186 -22.18 0.23 15.28
CA PRO A 186 -22.75 1.18 16.22
C PRO A 186 -21.73 2.26 16.61
N LEU A 187 -21.60 3.26 15.72
CA LEU A 187 -20.65 4.38 15.82
C LEU A 187 -20.92 5.32 17.03
N ASP A 188 -22.02 5.12 17.74
CA ASP A 188 -22.36 5.84 18.98
C ASP A 188 -21.77 5.20 20.24
N VAL A 189 -21.17 4.01 20.12
CA VAL A 189 -20.62 3.27 21.26
C VAL A 189 -19.23 3.80 21.63
N PRO A 190 -19.00 4.24 22.88
CA PRO A 190 -17.68 4.62 23.34
C PRO A 190 -16.79 3.38 23.50
N VAL A 191 -15.54 3.49 23.07
CA VAL A 191 -14.50 2.50 23.34
C VAL A 191 -13.73 2.97 24.58
N ARG A 192 -13.46 2.06 25.51
CA ARG A 192 -12.68 2.30 26.73
C ARG A 192 -11.48 1.39 26.77
#